data_AF-A0A069ZL59-F1
#
_entry.id   AF-A0A069ZL59-F1
#
_cell.length_a   1.000
_cell.length_b   1.000
_cell.length_c   1.000
_cell.angle_alpha   90.00
_cell.angle_beta   90.00
_cell.angle_gamma   90.00
#
_symmetry.space_group_name_H-M   'P 1'
#
loop_
_entity.id
_entity.type
_entity.pdbx_description
1 polymer ?
#
loop_
_entity_poly.entity_id
_entity_poly.type
_entity_poly.pdbx_seq_one_letter_code
_entity_poly.pdbx_strand_id
1 'polypeptide(L)' 'MFQYSIYMRHCASMEQAQTHMRRVKAMLPDEGEVVIMTLTDKQFGMMEHFSSRKPTDAIQLPGLFDML' A
#
# COMPACT_ATOMS: atom_id res chain seq x y z
N MET A 1 -4.09 -4.77 -1.22
CA MET A 1 -3.46 -4.58 0.10
C MET A 1 -2.13 -5.32 0.09
N PHE A 2 -1.02 -4.71 0.49
CA PHE A 2 0.32 -5.31 0.37
C PHE A 2 0.67 -6.18 1.58
N GLN A 3 0.49 -5.63 2.78
CA GLN A 3 0.61 -6.32 4.07
C GLN A 3 -0.43 -5.74 5.03
N TYR A 4 -0.63 -6.36 6.20
CA TYR A 4 -1.37 -5.74 7.29
C TYR A 4 -0.84 -4.32 7.57
N SER A 5 -1.74 -3.34 7.55
CA SER A 5 -1.44 -1.91 7.69
C SER A 5 -0.46 -1.30 6.67
N ILE A 6 -0.23 -1.95 5.52
CA ILE A 6 0.54 -1.38 4.40
C ILE A 6 -0.28 -1.40 3.11
N TYR A 7 -0.51 -0.21 2.56
CA TYR A 7 -1.30 0.03 1.36
C TYR A 7 -0.44 0.62 0.26
N MET A 8 -0.74 0.26 -0.99
CA MET A 8 0.01 0.70 -2.16
C MET A 8 -0.94 1.19 -3.23
N ARG A 9 -0.47 2.17 -4.02
CA ARG A 9 -1.16 2.69 -5.18
C ARG A 9 -0.15 2.99 -6.29
N HIS A 10 -0.30 2.32 -7.43
CA HIS A 10 0.46 2.68 -8.62
C HIS A 10 0.01 4.07 -9.13
N CYS A 11 0.98 4.91 -9.43
CA CYS A 11 0.77 6.26 -9.96
C CYS A 11 1.59 6.40 -11.24
N ALA A 12 0.94 6.64 -12.37
CA ALA A 12 1.61 6.77 -13.67
C ALA A 12 2.54 7.99 -13.77
N SER A 13 2.44 8.95 -12.83
CA SER A 13 3.32 10.10 -12.73
C SER A 13 3.45 10.59 -11.30
N MET A 14 4.50 11.39 -11.04
CA MET A 14 4.69 12.04 -9.74
C MET A 14 3.59 13.07 -9.44
N GLU A 15 3.00 13.69 -10.46
CA GLU A 15 1.88 14.62 -10.28
C GLU A 15 0.62 13.92 -9.74
N GLN A 16 0.32 12.72 -10.26
CA GLN A 16 -0.76 11.88 -9.73
C GLN A 16 -0.45 11.44 -8.29
N ALA A 17 0.78 11.02 -8.01
CA ALA A 17 1.20 10.69 -6.66
C ALA A 17 1.01 11.87 -5.69
N GLN A 18 1.41 13.09 -6.07
CA GLN A 18 1.20 14.29 -5.27
C GLN A 18 -0.28 14.60 -5.01
N THR A 19 -1.15 14.40 -6.01
CA THR A 19 -2.59 14.55 -5.83
C THR A 19 -3.13 13.58 -4.76
N HIS A 20 -2.67 12.34 -4.76
CA HIS A 20 -3.06 11.37 -3.73
C HIS A 20 -2.47 11.70 -2.37
N MET A 21 -1.21 12.14 -2.29
CA MET A 21 -0.61 12.60 -1.04
C MET A 21 -1.40 13.74 -0.41
N ARG A 22 -1.85 14.73 -1.20
CA ARG A 22 -2.68 15.83 -0.71
C ARG A 22 -4.02 15.34 -0.14
N ARG A 23 -4.66 14.37 -0.80
CA ARG A 23 -5.92 13.78 -0.32
C ARG A 23 -5.73 13.03 0.99
N VAL A 24 -4.69 12.20 1.10
CA VAL A 24 -4.39 11.48 2.35
C VAL A 24 -4.13 12.46 3.49
N LYS A 25 -3.35 13.52 3.24
CA LYS A 25 -3.11 14.59 4.23
C LYS A 25 -4.40 15.28 4.69
N ALA A 26 -5.36 15.47 3.79
CA ALA A 26 -6.66 16.06 4.12
C ALA A 26 -7.61 15.10 4.87
N MET A 27 -7.31 13.81 4.89
CA MET A 27 -8.10 12.75 5.51
C MET A 27 -7.36 12.08 6.67
N LEU A 28 -6.36 12.76 7.26
CA LEU A 28 -5.65 12.21 8.41
C LEU A 28 -6.62 11.97 9.57
N PRO A 29 -6.47 10.85 10.30
CA PRO A 29 -7.25 10.60 11.51
C PRO A 29 -6.81 11.55 12.62
N ASP A 30 -7.68 11.75 13.62
CA ASP A 30 -7.35 12.55 14.82
C ASP A 30 -6.21 11.93 15.63
N GLU A 31 -6.04 10.61 15.56
CA GLU A 31 -5.06 9.83 16.31
C GLU A 31 -4.32 8.83 15.41
N GLY A 32 -3.07 8.51 15.77
CA GLY A 32 -2.22 7.58 15.04
C GLY A 32 -1.32 8.24 13.98
N GLU A 33 -0.58 7.41 13.25
CA GLU A 33 0.45 7.87 12.30
C GLU A 33 0.24 7.30 10.90
N VAL A 34 0.44 8.16 9.89
CA VAL A 34 0.43 7.76 8.48
C VAL A 34 1.75 8.16 7.84
N VAL A 35 2.51 7.17 7.37
CA VAL A 35 3.74 7.38 6.59
C VAL A 35 3.44 7.14 5.11
N ILE A 36 3.85 8.08 4.26
CA ILE A 36 3.76 7.95 2.81
C ILE A 36 5.16 7.83 2.24
N MET A 37 5.41 6.75 1.50
CA MET A 37 6.64 6.52 0.75
C MET A 37 6.30 6.42 -0.75
N THR A 38 7.08 7.12 -1.58
CA THR A 38 7.01 6.99 -3.04
C THR A 38 8.18 6.13 -3.53
N LEU A 39 7.86 5.08 -4.29
CA LEU A 39 8.82 4.17 -4.91
C LEU A 39 8.62 4.17 -6.42
N THR A 40 9.71 4.11 -7.18
CA THR A 40 9.65 3.85 -8.63
C THR A 40 9.35 2.37 -8.90
N ASP A 41 8.80 2.05 -10.06
CA ASP A 41 8.54 0.66 -10.46
C ASP A 41 9.82 -0.20 -10.42
N LYS A 42 10.97 0.38 -10.80
CA LYS A 42 12.26 -0.29 -10.70
C LYS A 42 12.64 -0.61 -9.26
N GLN A 43 12.48 0.33 -8.34
CA GLN A 43 12.77 0.11 -6.91
C GLN A 43 11.81 -0.91 -6.30
N PHE A 44 10.54 -0.84 -6.66
CA PHE A 44 9.55 -1.82 -6.22
C PHE A 44 9.88 -3.22 -6.74
N GLY A 45 10.28 -3.36 -8.02
CA GLY A 45 10.68 -4.63 -8.61
C GLY A 45 11.98 -5.23 -8.04
N MET A 46 12.82 -4.41 -7.40
CA MET A 46 14.02 -4.87 -6.66
C MET A 46 13.72 -5.27 -5.22
N MET A 47 12.47 -5.15 -4.75
CA MET A 47 12.10 -5.47 -3.38
C MET A 47 12.14 -6.98 -3.14
N GLU A 48 12.82 -7.40 -2.08
CA GLU A 48 12.74 -8.77 -1.59
C GLU A 48 11.65 -8.88 -0.53
N HIS A 49 10.77 -9.86 -0.69
CA HIS A 49 9.68 -10.12 0.26
C HIS A 49 9.84 -11.52 0.85
N PHE A 50 9.90 -11.60 2.18
CA PHE A 50 10.05 -12.85 2.92
C PHE A 50 8.85 -13.06 3.83
N SER A 51 8.31 -14.28 3.87
CA SER A 51 7.22 -14.67 4.76
C SER A 51 7.64 -15.79 5.72
N SER A 52 6.84 -16.03 6.76
CA SER A 52 7.11 -17.08 7.73
C SER A 52 7.15 -18.46 7.07
N ARG A 53 8.07 -19.32 7.52
CA ARG A 53 8.16 -20.72 7.06
C ARG A 53 6.97 -21.59 7.47
N LYS A 54 6.17 -21.13 8.43
CA LYS A 54 4.93 -21.78 8.87
C LYS A 54 3.76 -21.14 8.11
N PRO A 55 2.81 -21.95 7.58
CA PRO A 55 1.59 -21.40 7.02
C PRO A 55 0.87 -20.60 8.11
N THR A 56 0.56 -19.34 7.81
CA THR A 56 -0.45 -18.59 8.55
C THR A 56 -1.79 -19.02 7.99
N ASP A 57 -2.76 -19.33 8.84
CA ASP A 57 -4.13 -19.61 8.39
C ASP A 57 -4.58 -18.47 7.47
N ALA A 58 -5.06 -18.82 6.29
CA ALA A 58 -5.44 -17.83 5.30
C ALA A 58 -6.50 -16.92 5.93
N ILE A 59 -6.15 -15.65 6.14
CA ILE A 59 -7.14 -14.63 6.44
C ILE A 59 -8.03 -14.58 5.19
N GLN A 60 -9.25 -15.10 5.28
CA GLN A 60 -10.29 -14.88 4.27
C GLN A 60 -10.59 -13.39 4.26
N LEU A 61 -9.86 -12.64 3.43
CA LEU A 61 -10.24 -11.30 3.03
C LEU A 61 -11.44 -11.46 2.10
N PRO A 62 -12.63 -10.94 2.45
CA PRO A 62 -13.75 -10.90 1.52
C PRO A 62 -13.28 -10.15 0.26
N GLY A 63 -13.54 -10.74 -0.91
CA GLY A 63 -13.01 -10.35 -2.21
C GLY A 63 -12.97 -8.85 -2.45
N LEU A 64 -11.78 -8.26 -2.34
CA LEU A 64 -11.50 -6.90 -2.82
C LEU A 64 -10.87 -6.93 -4.23
N PHE A 65 -10.44 -8.10 -4.69
CA PHE A 65 -9.84 -8.28 -6.01
C PHE A 65 -10.86 -8.61 -7.11
N ASP A 66 -12.13 -8.87 -6.79
CA ASP A 66 -13.18 -9.17 -7.78
C ASP A 66 -13.91 -7.91 -8.31
N MET A 67 -13.43 -6.71 -7.99
CA MET A 67 -14.09 -5.44 -8.33
C MET A 67 -13.17 -4.42 -9.04
N LEU A 68 -12.16 -4.91 -9.76
CA LEU A 68 -11.34 -4.18 -10.73
C LEU A 68 -11.17 -5.04 -11.99
#